data_AF-A0A3D1K9J8-F1
#
_entry.id   AF-A0A3D1K9J8-F1
#
_cell.length_a   1.000
_cell.length_b   1.000
_cell.length_c   1.000
_cell.angle_alpha   90.00
_cell.angle_beta   90.00
_cell.angle_gamma   90.00
#
_symmetry.space_group_name_H-M   'P 1'
#
loop_
_entity.id
_entity.type
_entity.pdbx_description
1 polymer ?
#
loop_
_entity_poly.entity_id
_entity_poly.type
_entity_poly.pdbx_seq_one_letter_code
_entity_poly.pdbx_strand_id
1 'polypeptide(L)'
;MTFASAFMSVTVGFAFFASVDCLSQALPGKTGEARVGDVVLKMDFGKQEEREKFTKAPWAKWVKDGNTGPTVLFVDVPDTEKPGHYKINMPFDVTAYKGMSLHFQCMAKAEKVTQPPEPYNGVKYMMHTVSTAAGQKWNNQNNVFGTFDWKKLSFNMSIPDDLISGDISLGLENCTGKAWFKDIVVIVSRGKILPRPAPMVNPPPAYKGHSLPRLRGTMSPNQFKDEDLRVLGQDWNANLIRWQMTRSWGKANVGRDLADYDKWIDEELADLDKVLESCKKYGLKVVIDLHSPPGGRYDDSSMAMLTEKIYQEHFVKIWEKIATRYKGNPAVWGYDLINEPVTGELSTDGLADYLGIQVLAAKAVRKIDPDTTIIIESDSWDSPEAFTYLEPVDVKNVVYQAHMYYPGTFTHQGVNNNPDTPVSYPGMINGKMCDKEALRKYLQPVRDFQLAYNVHIYIGEFSAIRWAPGDSAYNYLKDCIEIFEEYGWDWSYHAFREWNGWSVEYGPDKNDNNPAKEQTTREKLLKEWFAKNQKP
;
A
#
# COMPACT_ATOMS: atom_id res chain seq x y z
N MET A 1 40.00 32.15 62.87
CA MET A 1 40.01 33.61 62.64
C MET A 1 39.45 33.83 61.24
N THR A 2 38.15 34.09 61.10
CA THR A 2 37.54 35.44 60.85
C THR A 2 38.00 36.02 59.50
N PHE A 3 37.17 36.40 58.52
CA PHE A 3 35.79 36.94 58.51
C PHE A 3 35.11 36.77 57.11
N ALA A 4 33.78 36.55 57.14
CA ALA A 4 32.68 37.16 56.35
C ALA A 4 32.78 37.37 54.81
N SER A 5 31.71 37.46 54.02
CA SER A 5 30.27 37.12 54.02
C SER A 5 29.70 37.80 52.76
N ALA A 6 28.81 37.15 52.00
CA ALA A 6 27.71 37.84 51.31
C ALA A 6 26.73 36.81 50.74
N PHE A 7 25.57 36.73 51.39
CA PHE A 7 24.35 36.11 50.89
C PHE A 7 23.66 37.06 49.89
N MET A 8 23.06 36.52 48.83
CA MET A 8 21.75 36.98 48.36
C MET A 8 21.04 35.88 47.56
N SER A 9 19.83 35.58 48.03
CA SER A 9 18.83 34.66 47.48
C SER A 9 17.94 35.40 46.48
N VAL A 10 17.59 34.79 45.34
CA VAL A 10 16.34 35.03 44.58
C VAL A 10 16.05 33.76 43.74
N THR A 11 15.13 32.90 44.18
CA THR A 11 13.71 32.78 43.78
C THR A 11 13.45 32.09 42.43
N VAL A 12 12.73 30.98 42.53
CA VAL A 12 12.11 30.18 41.46
C VAL A 12 11.14 31.04 40.65
N GLY A 13 11.24 30.97 39.32
CA GLY A 13 10.29 31.55 38.39
C GLY A 13 10.12 30.64 37.17
N PHE A 14 9.02 29.90 37.14
CA PHE A 14 8.48 29.25 35.95
C PHE A 14 8.12 30.31 34.90
N ALA A 15 8.58 30.14 33.66
CA ALA A 15 7.90 30.69 32.48
C ALA A 15 8.28 29.89 31.23
N PHE A 16 7.32 29.08 30.79
CA PHE A 16 7.19 28.58 29.42
C PHE A 16 7.29 29.72 28.41
N PHE A 17 8.14 29.59 27.39
CA PHE A 17 7.92 30.03 26.01
C PHE A 17 9.02 29.41 25.15
N ALA A 18 8.77 28.21 24.61
CA ALA A 18 9.54 27.70 23.48
C ALA A 18 8.78 28.11 22.22
N SER A 19 9.30 29.12 21.53
CA SER A 19 8.84 29.52 20.20
C SER A 19 9.08 28.38 19.21
N VAL A 20 8.02 28.03 18.50
CA VAL A 20 8.01 27.15 17.33
C VAL A 20 8.79 27.84 16.22
N ASP A 21 10.03 27.44 16.01
CA ASP A 21 10.80 27.73 14.79
C ASP A 21 11.97 26.75 14.69
N CYS A 22 11.67 25.52 14.28
CA CYS A 22 12.69 24.57 13.85
C CYS A 22 12.11 23.55 12.87
N LEU A 23 11.49 24.02 11.78
CA LEU A 23 11.09 23.19 10.63
C LEU A 23 11.08 24.05 9.35
N SER A 24 12.22 24.63 9.00
CA SER A 24 12.44 25.16 7.65
C SER A 24 13.93 25.18 7.35
N GLN A 25 14.46 24.05 6.86
CA GLN A 25 15.69 24.02 6.08
C GLN A 25 15.83 22.63 5.44
N ALA A 26 15.08 22.41 4.36
CA ALA A 26 15.49 21.45 3.34
C ALA A 26 16.78 22.01 2.70
N LEU A 27 17.87 21.25 2.76
CA LEU A 27 19.15 21.61 2.16
C LEU A 27 19.00 21.79 0.63
N PRO A 28 19.67 22.78 0.02
CA PRO A 28 19.66 22.95 -1.43
C PRO A 28 20.52 21.88 -2.09
N GLY A 29 19.90 20.79 -2.55
CA GLY A 29 20.51 19.90 -3.54
C GLY A 29 20.70 20.65 -4.87
N LYS A 30 21.82 20.39 -5.53
CA LYS A 30 22.12 20.87 -6.89
C LYS A 30 21.04 20.38 -7.88
N THR A 31 20.81 21.19 -8.92
CA THR A 31 19.90 21.03 -10.09
C THR A 31 18.39 21.21 -9.85
N GLY A 32 17.75 22.05 -10.68
CA GLY A 32 16.36 22.51 -10.59
C GLY A 32 15.29 21.51 -11.06
N GLU A 33 15.39 20.25 -10.65
CA GLU A 33 14.33 19.25 -10.82
C GLU A 33 13.40 19.21 -9.59
N ALA A 34 12.11 18.96 -9.82
CA ALA A 34 11.10 18.88 -8.77
C ALA A 34 11.28 17.63 -7.89
N ARG A 35 11.02 17.76 -6.59
CA ARG A 35 11.19 16.74 -5.56
C ARG A 35 9.86 16.37 -4.92
N VAL A 36 9.78 15.16 -4.36
CA VAL A 36 8.64 14.76 -3.54
C VAL A 36 8.42 15.78 -2.42
N GLY A 37 7.18 16.23 -2.27
CA GLY A 37 6.77 17.28 -1.33
C GLY A 37 6.80 18.71 -1.90
N ASP A 38 7.38 18.93 -3.07
CA ASP A 38 7.35 20.27 -3.70
C ASP A 38 5.91 20.67 -4.03
N VAL A 39 5.51 21.87 -3.61
CA VAL A 39 4.22 22.46 -3.96
C VAL A 39 4.34 23.11 -5.34
N VAL A 40 3.70 22.52 -6.34
CA VAL A 40 3.79 22.94 -7.74
C VAL A 40 2.67 23.90 -8.14
N LEU A 41 1.58 23.91 -7.38
CA LEU A 41 0.50 24.87 -7.49
C LEU A 41 -0.07 25.16 -6.11
N LYS A 42 -0.30 26.43 -5.80
CA LYS A 42 -1.06 26.87 -4.63
C LYS A 42 -1.91 28.07 -5.01
N MET A 43 -3.22 27.97 -4.81
CA MET A 43 -4.17 29.05 -5.08
C MET A 43 -5.19 29.16 -3.94
N ASP A 44 -5.25 30.33 -3.31
CA ASP A 44 -6.25 30.69 -2.31
C ASP A 44 -7.37 31.58 -2.89
N PHE A 45 -7.27 31.90 -4.18
CA PHE A 45 -8.17 32.80 -4.94
C PHE A 45 -8.22 34.22 -4.41
N GLY A 46 -7.32 34.62 -3.51
CA GLY A 46 -7.19 35.97 -2.99
C GLY A 46 -6.76 36.96 -4.08
N LYS A 47 -5.85 36.52 -4.96
CA LYS A 47 -5.31 37.31 -6.08
C LYS A 47 -6.22 37.26 -7.31
N GLN A 48 -6.41 38.41 -7.96
CA GLN A 48 -7.23 38.50 -9.18
C GLN A 48 -6.65 37.67 -10.33
N GLU A 49 -5.33 37.68 -10.48
CA GLU A 49 -4.61 36.92 -11.51
C GLU A 49 -4.84 35.40 -11.42
N GLU A 50 -5.05 34.85 -10.22
CA GLU A 50 -5.39 33.43 -10.05
C GLU A 50 -6.79 33.14 -10.62
N ARG A 51 -7.74 34.03 -10.36
CA ARG A 51 -9.14 33.89 -10.78
C ARG A 51 -9.32 34.07 -12.28
N GLU A 52 -8.52 34.93 -12.90
CA GLU A 52 -8.57 35.22 -14.34
C GLU A 52 -8.08 34.08 -15.22
N LYS A 53 -7.36 33.10 -14.65
CA LYS A 53 -6.93 31.88 -15.37
C LYS A 53 -8.07 30.92 -15.66
N PHE A 54 -9.19 31.02 -14.95
CA PHE A 54 -10.36 30.17 -15.16
C PHE A 54 -11.29 30.73 -16.24
N THR A 55 -11.93 29.84 -17.00
CA THR A 55 -13.00 30.22 -17.91
C THR A 55 -14.17 30.87 -17.17
N LYS A 56 -14.86 31.79 -17.84
CA LYS A 56 -16.05 32.45 -17.30
C LYS A 56 -17.30 31.66 -17.68
N ALA A 57 -18.24 31.52 -16.76
CA ALA A 57 -19.51 30.87 -16.99
C ALA A 57 -20.63 31.51 -16.14
N PRO A 58 -21.90 31.50 -16.60
CA PRO A 58 -23.00 32.17 -15.88
C PRO A 58 -23.35 31.49 -14.55
N TRP A 59 -23.07 30.20 -14.39
CA TRP A 59 -23.29 29.44 -13.15
C TRP A 59 -22.17 29.60 -12.12
N ALA A 60 -21.10 30.32 -12.43
CA ALA A 60 -19.90 30.43 -11.60
C ALA A 60 -19.56 31.88 -11.27
N LYS A 61 -19.27 32.17 -10.00
CA LYS A 61 -18.83 33.49 -9.54
C LYS A 61 -17.87 33.41 -8.36
N TRP A 62 -17.04 34.43 -8.22
CA TRP A 62 -16.13 34.59 -7.10
C TRP A 62 -16.83 35.35 -5.98
N VAL A 63 -16.92 34.77 -4.78
CA VAL A 63 -17.62 35.36 -3.63
C VAL A 63 -16.75 35.31 -2.38
N LYS A 64 -17.17 35.97 -1.30
CA LYS A 64 -16.55 35.81 0.02
C LYS A 64 -17.18 34.63 0.75
N ASP A 65 -16.37 33.83 1.44
CA ASP A 65 -16.86 32.81 2.37
C ASP A 65 -17.44 33.51 3.60
N GLY A 66 -18.76 33.70 3.62
CA GLY A 66 -19.41 34.61 4.56
C GLY A 66 -19.10 36.09 4.24
N ASN A 67 -19.22 36.96 5.24
CA ASN A 67 -19.09 38.41 5.02
C ASN A 67 -17.62 38.89 4.94
N THR A 68 -16.70 38.18 5.59
CA THR A 68 -15.30 38.62 5.75
C THR A 68 -14.28 37.53 5.45
N GLY A 69 -14.71 36.34 5.01
CA GLY A 69 -13.79 35.22 4.77
C GLY A 69 -12.94 35.34 3.50
N PRO A 70 -12.18 34.29 3.16
CA PRO A 70 -11.42 34.24 1.93
C PRO A 70 -12.34 34.34 0.70
N THR A 71 -11.73 34.71 -0.43
CA THR A 71 -12.44 34.64 -1.72
C THR A 71 -12.52 33.17 -2.13
N VAL A 72 -13.69 32.72 -2.56
CA VAL A 72 -13.95 31.33 -2.96
C VAL A 72 -14.65 31.30 -4.30
N LEU A 73 -14.46 30.23 -5.05
CA LEU A 73 -15.33 29.94 -6.18
C LEU A 73 -16.68 29.49 -5.65
N PHE A 74 -17.77 30.04 -6.17
CA PHE A 74 -19.13 29.57 -5.95
C PHE A 74 -19.77 29.16 -7.27
N VAL A 75 -20.33 27.96 -7.30
CA VAL A 75 -21.07 27.39 -8.43
C VAL A 75 -22.51 27.12 -7.98
N ASP A 76 -23.47 27.60 -8.76
CA ASP A 76 -24.91 27.45 -8.50
C ASP A 76 -25.61 26.92 -9.75
N VAL A 77 -26.20 25.74 -9.63
CA VAL A 77 -27.00 25.11 -10.67
C VAL A 77 -28.39 24.90 -10.09
N PRO A 78 -29.37 25.75 -10.47
CA PRO A 78 -30.75 25.65 -9.99
C PRO A 78 -31.35 24.27 -10.25
N ASP A 79 -32.29 23.86 -9.40
CA ASP A 79 -33.03 22.59 -9.56
C ASP A 79 -33.90 22.56 -10.82
N THR A 80 -34.22 23.72 -11.39
CA THR A 80 -34.91 23.86 -12.68
C THR A 80 -34.03 23.55 -13.89
N GLU A 81 -32.71 23.53 -13.72
CA GLU A 81 -31.77 23.20 -14.81
C GLU A 81 -31.68 21.69 -15.03
N LYS A 82 -31.41 21.30 -16.28
CA LYS A 82 -31.15 19.88 -16.58
C LYS A 82 -29.76 19.49 -16.05
N PRO A 83 -29.57 18.29 -15.50
CA PRO A 83 -28.24 17.76 -15.21
C PRO A 83 -27.32 17.87 -16.44
N GLY A 84 -26.12 18.41 -16.27
CA GLY A 84 -25.17 18.71 -17.36
C GLY A 84 -23.78 19.08 -16.84
N HIS A 85 -22.94 19.67 -17.68
CA HIS A 85 -21.54 20.00 -17.33
C HIS A 85 -21.40 21.47 -16.91
N TYR A 86 -21.59 21.77 -15.64
CA TYR A 86 -21.53 23.11 -15.06
C TYR A 86 -20.19 23.36 -14.38
N LYS A 87 -19.13 23.40 -15.19
CA LYS A 87 -17.74 23.54 -14.71
C LYS A 87 -17.08 24.77 -15.33
N ILE A 88 -16.09 25.31 -14.62
CA ILE A 88 -15.09 26.23 -15.18
C ILE A 88 -13.74 25.52 -15.23
N ASN A 89 -12.90 25.88 -16.20
CA ASN A 89 -11.65 25.19 -16.48
C ASN A 89 -10.49 26.17 -16.41
N MET A 90 -9.34 25.70 -15.94
CA MET A 90 -8.08 26.41 -15.97
C MET A 90 -7.02 25.51 -16.61
N PRO A 91 -6.38 25.96 -17.71
CA PRO A 91 -5.23 25.25 -18.27
C PRO A 91 -4.14 25.10 -17.20
N PHE A 92 -3.64 23.88 -17.04
CA PHE A 92 -2.58 23.57 -16.09
C PHE A 92 -1.51 22.73 -16.78
N ASP A 93 -0.45 23.40 -17.19
CA ASP A 93 0.70 22.73 -17.81
C ASP A 93 1.48 21.92 -16.77
N VAL A 94 1.39 20.61 -16.87
CA VAL A 94 2.12 19.65 -16.04
C VAL A 94 3.25 18.95 -16.80
N THR A 95 3.67 19.49 -17.95
CA THR A 95 4.73 18.91 -18.79
C THR A 95 6.06 18.75 -18.05
N ALA A 96 6.38 19.67 -17.12
CA ALA A 96 7.58 19.58 -16.29
C ALA A 96 7.59 18.36 -15.34
N TYR A 97 6.43 17.73 -15.13
CA TYR A 97 6.25 16.62 -14.19
C TYR A 97 6.01 15.28 -14.89
N LYS A 98 6.28 15.18 -16.20
CA LYS A 98 6.24 13.92 -16.94
C LYS A 98 7.07 12.82 -16.25
N GLY A 99 6.48 11.66 -16.06
CA GLY A 99 7.08 10.52 -15.35
C GLY A 99 7.02 10.63 -13.82
N MET A 100 6.46 11.71 -13.27
CA MET A 100 6.21 11.92 -11.84
C MET A 100 4.76 11.59 -11.48
N SER A 101 4.42 11.62 -10.19
CA SER A 101 3.02 11.70 -9.74
C SER A 101 2.77 12.97 -8.95
N LEU A 102 1.58 13.52 -9.12
CA LEU A 102 1.10 14.69 -8.41
C LEU A 102 -0.10 14.33 -7.54
N HIS A 103 -0.14 14.86 -6.33
CA HIS A 103 -1.29 14.86 -5.45
C HIS A 103 -2.04 16.18 -5.61
N PHE A 104 -3.30 16.10 -5.99
CA PHE A 104 -4.20 17.23 -6.17
C PHE A 104 -5.12 17.31 -4.97
N GLN A 105 -5.22 18.48 -4.34
CA GLN A 105 -6.21 18.72 -3.28
C GLN A 105 -6.87 20.10 -3.38
N CYS A 106 -8.11 20.20 -2.88
CA CYS A 106 -8.78 21.46 -2.60
C CYS A 106 -9.73 21.31 -1.41
N MET A 107 -10.18 22.42 -0.83
CA MET A 107 -11.31 22.43 0.10
C MET A 107 -12.60 22.68 -0.68
N ALA A 108 -13.63 21.87 -0.42
CA ALA A 108 -14.95 22.02 -1.03
C ALA A 108 -16.06 21.99 0.01
N LYS A 109 -17.13 22.73 -0.26
CA LYS A 109 -18.39 22.74 0.50
C LYS A 109 -19.54 22.55 -0.48
N ALA A 110 -20.62 21.90 -0.07
CA ALA A 110 -21.77 21.67 -0.94
C ALA A 110 -23.11 21.81 -0.20
N GLU A 111 -24.12 22.31 -0.90
CA GLU A 111 -25.49 22.40 -0.40
C GLU A 111 -26.45 21.82 -1.44
N LYS A 112 -27.25 20.84 -1.01
CA LYS A 112 -28.31 20.20 -1.81
C LYS A 112 -27.84 19.74 -3.18
N VAL A 113 -26.60 19.25 -3.28
CA VAL A 113 -26.12 18.67 -4.54
C VAL A 113 -26.83 17.34 -4.77
N THR A 114 -27.59 17.25 -5.86
CA THR A 114 -28.38 16.05 -6.18
C THR A 114 -27.48 14.87 -6.51
N GLN A 115 -27.92 13.66 -6.16
CA GLN A 115 -27.15 12.45 -6.45
C GLN A 115 -27.08 12.23 -7.98
N PRO A 116 -25.88 12.19 -8.56
CA PRO A 116 -25.74 11.96 -9.99
C PRO A 116 -25.98 10.48 -10.35
N PRO A 117 -26.30 10.14 -11.61
CA PRO A 117 -26.46 8.75 -12.06
C PRO A 117 -25.19 7.91 -11.93
N GLU A 118 -24.04 8.54 -12.17
CA GLU A 118 -22.74 7.88 -12.20
C GLU A 118 -21.90 8.30 -10.99
N PRO A 119 -21.18 7.37 -10.35
CA PRO A 119 -20.45 7.65 -9.11
C PRO A 119 -19.31 8.65 -9.30
N TYR A 120 -18.77 8.79 -10.51
CA TYR A 120 -17.70 9.76 -10.79
C TYR A 120 -18.20 11.19 -11.03
N ASN A 121 -19.51 11.43 -11.10
CA ASN A 121 -20.12 12.75 -11.26
C ASN A 121 -20.40 13.43 -9.90
N GLY A 122 -21.04 14.61 -9.89
CA GLY A 122 -21.32 15.37 -8.66
C GLY A 122 -20.50 16.66 -8.55
N VAL A 123 -20.00 16.96 -7.35
CA VAL A 123 -19.05 18.05 -7.08
C VAL A 123 -17.69 17.71 -7.69
N LYS A 124 -17.17 18.62 -8.51
CA LYS A 124 -15.98 18.38 -9.31
C LYS A 124 -14.82 19.27 -8.88
N TYR A 125 -13.78 18.59 -8.39
CA TYR A 125 -12.40 19.02 -8.51
C TYR A 125 -11.70 17.93 -9.32
N MET A 126 -11.32 18.26 -10.54
CA MET A 126 -10.96 17.26 -11.55
C MET A 126 -9.76 17.73 -12.36
N MET A 127 -8.85 16.81 -12.65
CA MET A 127 -7.81 16.99 -13.66
C MET A 127 -8.21 16.23 -14.93
N HIS A 128 -8.32 16.95 -16.05
CA HIS A 128 -8.43 16.36 -17.39
C HIS A 128 -7.06 16.38 -18.05
N THR A 129 -6.71 15.30 -18.76
CA THR A 129 -5.47 15.24 -19.54
C THR A 129 -5.68 14.55 -20.87
N VAL A 130 -4.80 14.88 -21.82
CA VAL A 130 -4.70 14.22 -23.11
C VAL A 130 -3.29 13.68 -23.28
N SER A 131 -3.16 12.41 -23.66
CA SER A 131 -1.90 11.73 -23.99
C SER A 131 -2.03 11.02 -25.34
N THR A 132 -0.90 10.74 -25.99
CA THR A 132 -0.92 10.05 -27.29
C THR A 132 -1.38 8.60 -27.18
N ALA A 133 -1.00 7.90 -26.11
CA ALA A 133 -1.23 6.47 -25.92
C ALA A 133 -2.59 6.18 -25.26
N ALA A 134 -2.98 6.94 -24.23
CA ALA A 134 -4.21 6.68 -23.48
C ALA A 134 -5.38 7.56 -23.91
N GLY A 135 -5.17 8.53 -24.80
CA GLY A 135 -6.19 9.50 -25.21
C GLY A 135 -6.57 10.42 -24.05
N GLN A 136 -7.88 10.62 -23.85
CA GLN A 136 -8.41 11.49 -22.80
C GLN A 136 -8.58 10.74 -21.47
N LYS A 137 -8.17 11.37 -20.37
CA LYS A 137 -8.34 10.86 -19.00
C LYS A 137 -8.87 11.94 -18.07
N TRP A 138 -9.70 11.51 -17.12
CA TRP A 138 -10.30 12.35 -16.09
C TRP A 138 -10.04 11.73 -14.71
N ASN A 139 -9.41 12.50 -13.83
CA ASN A 139 -9.09 12.07 -12.48
C ASN A 139 -9.82 12.99 -11.49
N ASN A 140 -10.63 12.40 -10.61
CA ASN A 140 -11.33 13.07 -9.51
C ASN A 140 -11.72 12.06 -8.42
N GLN A 141 -12.17 12.57 -7.28
CA GLN A 141 -12.79 11.74 -6.24
C GLN A 141 -14.23 11.37 -6.62
N ASN A 142 -14.64 10.11 -6.39
CA ASN A 142 -15.98 9.61 -6.67
C ASN A 142 -16.94 9.84 -5.48
N ASN A 143 -18.25 9.76 -5.74
CA ASN A 143 -19.36 9.83 -4.78
C ASN A 143 -19.38 11.13 -3.97
N VAL A 144 -19.10 12.26 -4.60
CA VAL A 144 -19.10 13.58 -3.95
C VAL A 144 -20.38 14.35 -4.30
N PHE A 145 -21.43 14.19 -3.48
CA PHE A 145 -22.71 14.88 -3.63
C PHE A 145 -23.37 15.12 -2.25
N GLY A 146 -24.57 15.68 -2.24
CA GLY A 146 -25.33 15.97 -1.03
C GLY A 146 -25.03 17.35 -0.42
N THR A 147 -25.20 17.44 0.91
CA THR A 147 -24.87 18.63 1.69
C THR A 147 -23.74 18.29 2.64
N PHE A 148 -22.66 19.05 2.60
CA PHE A 148 -21.52 18.90 3.50
C PHE A 148 -20.83 20.25 3.70
N ASP A 149 -20.33 20.48 4.90
CA ASP A 149 -19.47 21.63 5.19
C ASP A 149 -18.07 21.41 4.59
N TRP A 150 -17.19 22.42 4.69
CA TRP A 150 -15.83 22.39 4.18
C TRP A 150 -15.10 21.07 4.51
N LYS A 151 -14.81 20.30 3.48
CA LYS A 151 -13.99 19.10 3.53
C LYS A 151 -12.95 19.11 2.43
N LYS A 152 -11.88 18.36 2.61
CA LYS A 152 -10.87 18.16 1.57
C LYS A 152 -11.41 17.22 0.49
N LEU A 153 -11.19 17.58 -0.76
CA LEU A 153 -11.28 16.69 -1.90
C LEU A 153 -9.89 16.48 -2.47
N SER A 154 -9.50 15.24 -2.74
CA SER A 154 -8.18 14.94 -3.25
C SER A 154 -8.12 13.71 -4.13
N PHE A 155 -7.10 13.64 -4.98
CA PHE A 155 -6.77 12.48 -5.80
C PHE A 155 -5.29 12.51 -6.19
N ASN A 156 -4.73 11.33 -6.48
CA ASN A 156 -3.39 11.19 -7.04
C ASN A 156 -3.46 10.94 -8.54
N MET A 157 -2.44 11.39 -9.27
CA MET A 157 -2.32 11.16 -10.70
C MET A 157 -0.85 11.01 -11.11
N SER A 158 -0.53 9.92 -11.81
CA SER A 158 0.73 9.82 -12.55
C SER A 158 0.65 10.62 -13.86
N ILE A 159 1.68 11.40 -14.13
CA ILE A 159 1.77 12.23 -15.34
C ILE A 159 2.48 11.42 -16.43
N PRO A 160 1.81 11.05 -17.53
CA PRO A 160 2.39 10.20 -18.54
C PRO A 160 3.47 10.94 -19.34
N ASP A 161 4.52 10.23 -19.77
CA ASP A 161 5.64 10.82 -20.53
C ASP A 161 5.18 11.44 -21.88
N ASP A 162 4.12 10.89 -22.44
CA ASP A 162 3.52 11.29 -23.71
C ASP A 162 2.32 12.25 -23.53
N LEU A 163 2.21 12.90 -22.37
CA LEU A 163 1.23 13.96 -22.13
C LEU A 163 1.34 15.07 -23.19
N ILE A 164 0.18 15.51 -23.68
CA ILE A 164 -0.01 16.61 -24.62
C ILE A 164 -0.51 17.86 -23.89
N SER A 165 -1.53 17.74 -23.02
CA SER A 165 -2.16 18.87 -22.33
C SER A 165 -2.89 18.43 -21.06
N GLY A 166 -3.22 19.41 -20.21
CA GLY A 166 -4.02 19.19 -19.02
C GLY A 166 -4.75 20.45 -18.52
N ASP A 167 -5.89 20.23 -17.88
CA ASP A 167 -6.78 21.27 -17.37
C ASP A 167 -7.34 20.88 -16.00
N ILE A 168 -7.37 21.83 -15.06
CA ILE A 168 -8.10 21.69 -13.81
C ILE A 168 -9.52 22.23 -14.01
N SER A 169 -10.51 21.43 -13.65
CA SER A 169 -11.92 21.81 -13.67
C SER A 169 -12.51 21.88 -12.26
N LEU A 170 -13.31 22.93 -12.02
CA LEU A 170 -14.11 23.10 -10.80
C LEU A 170 -15.59 23.27 -11.13
N GLY A 171 -16.49 22.61 -10.40
CA GLY A 171 -17.93 22.87 -10.47
C GLY A 171 -18.83 21.68 -10.20
N LEU A 172 -19.92 21.55 -10.96
CA LEU A 172 -20.91 20.47 -10.84
C LEU A 172 -21.06 19.73 -12.16
N GLU A 173 -21.28 18.42 -12.10
CA GLU A 173 -21.47 17.58 -13.29
C GLU A 173 -22.60 16.57 -13.10
N ASN A 174 -23.53 16.56 -14.06
CA ASN A 174 -24.74 15.74 -14.08
C ASN A 174 -25.51 15.75 -12.75
N CYS A 175 -25.54 16.92 -12.12
CA CYS A 175 -26.28 17.21 -10.91
C CYS A 175 -26.65 18.71 -10.87
N THR A 176 -27.49 19.05 -9.92
CA THR A 176 -27.92 20.41 -9.56
C THR A 176 -27.54 20.67 -8.10
N GLY A 177 -27.57 21.91 -7.65
CA GLY A 177 -27.23 22.33 -6.29
C GLY A 177 -26.15 23.40 -6.27
N LYS A 178 -25.51 23.55 -5.10
CA LYS A 178 -24.49 24.58 -4.87
C LYS A 178 -23.19 23.98 -4.41
N ALA A 179 -22.07 24.49 -4.90
CA ALA A 179 -20.74 24.10 -4.47
C ALA A 179 -19.82 25.32 -4.31
N TRP A 180 -18.92 25.24 -3.32
CA TRP A 180 -17.87 26.22 -3.09
C TRP A 180 -16.52 25.54 -3.08
N PHE A 181 -15.48 26.23 -3.56
CA PHE A 181 -14.11 25.72 -3.62
C PHE A 181 -13.10 26.78 -3.15
N LYS A 182 -12.08 26.34 -2.42
CA LYS A 182 -10.92 27.15 -2.01
C LYS A 182 -9.67 26.29 -1.84
N ASP A 183 -8.53 26.94 -1.70
CA ASP A 183 -7.26 26.32 -1.32
C ASP A 183 -6.84 25.16 -2.24
N ILE A 184 -6.73 25.42 -3.56
CA ILE A 184 -6.13 24.44 -4.48
C ILE A 184 -4.66 24.30 -4.11
N VAL A 185 -4.22 23.07 -3.88
CA VAL A 185 -2.81 22.72 -3.75
C VAL A 185 -2.51 21.51 -4.62
N VAL A 186 -1.43 21.58 -5.38
CA VAL A 186 -0.88 20.43 -6.12
C VAL A 186 0.55 20.21 -5.65
N ILE A 187 0.87 18.98 -5.29
CA ILE A 187 2.13 18.58 -4.65
C ILE A 187 2.74 17.45 -5.47
N VAL A 188 4.07 17.41 -5.63
CA VAL A 188 4.75 16.23 -6.17
C VAL A 188 4.63 15.10 -5.15
N SER A 189 3.85 14.06 -5.46
CA SER A 189 3.67 12.90 -4.59
C SER A 189 4.65 11.77 -4.86
N ARG A 190 5.17 11.69 -6.09
CA ARG A 190 6.23 10.77 -6.47
C ARG A 190 7.17 11.47 -7.44
N GLY A 191 8.47 11.37 -7.18
CA GLY A 191 9.50 11.89 -8.08
C GLY A 191 9.51 11.16 -9.43
N LYS A 192 10.41 11.60 -10.31
CA LYS A 192 10.60 10.96 -11.61
C LYS A 192 11.16 9.57 -11.38
N ILE A 193 10.57 8.56 -12.02
CA ILE A 193 11.12 7.21 -11.99
C ILE A 193 12.46 7.24 -12.72
N LEU A 194 13.54 7.09 -11.97
CA LEU A 194 14.87 7.05 -12.53
C LEU A 194 15.08 5.69 -13.24
N PRO A 195 15.78 5.67 -14.38
CA PRO A 195 16.19 4.41 -14.99
C PRO A 195 16.98 3.58 -13.98
N ARG A 196 16.66 2.30 -13.88
CA ARG A 196 17.43 1.39 -13.03
C ARG A 196 18.88 1.35 -13.47
N PRO A 197 19.84 1.15 -12.54
CA PRO A 197 21.20 0.83 -12.93
C PRO A 197 21.22 -0.45 -13.77
N ALA A 198 22.19 -0.54 -14.69
CA ALA A 198 22.42 -1.78 -15.41
C ALA A 198 22.78 -2.89 -14.40
N PRO A 199 22.30 -4.14 -14.59
CA PRO A 199 22.66 -5.25 -13.73
C PRO A 199 24.17 -5.40 -13.61
N MET A 200 24.65 -5.73 -12.41
CA MET A 200 26.06 -5.95 -12.15
C MET A 200 26.60 -7.08 -13.05
N VAL A 201 27.79 -6.88 -13.62
CA VAL A 201 28.52 -7.97 -14.28
C VAL A 201 29.16 -8.84 -13.20
N ASN A 202 28.76 -10.12 -13.13
CA ASN A 202 29.18 -11.08 -12.09
C ASN A 202 28.86 -10.62 -10.66
N PRO A 203 27.57 -10.47 -10.31
CA PRO A 203 27.19 -10.05 -8.96
C PRO A 203 27.66 -11.06 -7.90
N PRO A 204 28.05 -10.61 -6.69
CA PRO A 204 28.19 -11.52 -5.57
C PRO A 204 26.83 -12.15 -5.23
N PRO A 205 26.76 -13.29 -4.53
CA PRO A 205 25.50 -13.84 -4.07
C PRO A 205 24.71 -12.79 -3.28
N ALA A 206 23.47 -12.52 -3.70
CA ALA A 206 22.57 -11.64 -2.97
C ALA A 206 22.33 -12.17 -1.55
N TYR A 207 22.17 -11.26 -0.58
CA TYR A 207 21.75 -11.63 0.77
C TYR A 207 20.32 -12.20 0.72
N LYS A 208 20.13 -13.42 1.27
CA LYS A 208 18.82 -14.08 1.36
C LYS A 208 18.37 -14.33 2.80
N GLY A 209 19.28 -14.22 3.77
CA GLY A 209 19.00 -14.52 5.18
C GLY A 209 18.94 -16.02 5.54
N HIS A 210 19.27 -16.92 4.61
CA HIS A 210 19.39 -18.36 4.87
C HIS A 210 20.42 -19.01 3.94
N SER A 211 20.88 -20.20 4.30
CA SER A 211 21.82 -21.02 3.51
C SER A 211 21.14 -22.07 2.63
N LEU A 212 19.83 -22.29 2.81
CA LEU A 212 19.07 -23.28 2.05
C LEU A 212 18.98 -22.93 0.56
N PRO A 213 18.85 -23.92 -0.35
CA PRO A 213 18.71 -23.64 -1.78
C PRO A 213 17.50 -22.77 -2.13
N ARG A 214 16.41 -22.95 -1.38
CA ARG A 214 15.11 -22.28 -1.55
C ARG A 214 14.29 -22.43 -0.27
N LEU A 215 13.55 -21.41 0.09
CA LEU A 215 12.44 -21.50 1.03
C LEU A 215 11.12 -21.63 0.25
N ARG A 216 10.35 -22.68 0.55
CA ARG A 216 9.04 -22.98 -0.03
C ARG A 216 8.08 -23.32 1.08
N GLY A 217 7.02 -22.52 1.19
CA GLY A 217 6.12 -22.57 2.33
C GLY A 217 4.68 -22.20 2.00
N THR A 218 3.96 -21.83 3.05
CA THR A 218 2.58 -21.38 2.99
C THR A 218 2.35 -20.21 3.96
N MET A 219 1.29 -19.45 3.71
CA MET A 219 0.66 -18.62 4.74
C MET A 219 0.11 -19.48 5.87
N SER A 220 0.11 -18.97 7.09
CA SER A 220 -0.30 -19.68 8.29
C SER A 220 -1.81 -19.84 8.41
N PRO A 221 -2.28 -20.85 9.18
CA PRO A 221 -3.65 -20.87 9.68
C PRO A 221 -3.93 -19.66 10.59
N ASN A 222 -5.21 -19.39 10.84
CA ASN A 222 -5.65 -18.32 11.75
C ASN A 222 -5.42 -18.63 13.24
N GLN A 223 -5.07 -19.86 13.60
CA GLN A 223 -4.90 -20.31 14.98
C GLN A 223 -3.80 -21.36 15.08
N PHE A 224 -3.02 -21.32 16.14
CA PHE A 224 -1.99 -22.33 16.40
C PHE A 224 -2.58 -23.70 16.70
N LYS A 225 -2.12 -24.72 15.96
CA LYS A 225 -2.27 -26.13 16.27
C LYS A 225 -0.97 -26.85 15.92
N ASP A 226 -0.37 -27.56 16.88
CA ASP A 226 0.89 -28.29 16.64
C ASP A 226 0.77 -29.30 15.47
N GLU A 227 -0.40 -29.93 15.33
CA GLU A 227 -0.67 -30.87 14.24
C GLU A 227 -0.63 -30.21 12.86
N ASP A 228 -1.08 -28.96 12.73
CA ASP A 228 -1.02 -28.24 11.45
C ASP A 228 0.46 -28.04 11.03
N LEU A 229 1.33 -27.69 11.98
CA LEU A 229 2.76 -27.50 11.73
C LEU A 229 3.49 -28.83 11.50
N ARG A 230 3.06 -29.91 12.16
CA ARG A 230 3.54 -31.27 11.90
C ARG A 230 3.19 -31.69 10.46
N VAL A 231 1.95 -31.52 10.03
CA VAL A 231 1.52 -31.85 8.67
C VAL A 231 2.31 -31.04 7.65
N LEU A 232 2.41 -29.72 7.83
CA LEU A 232 3.11 -28.85 6.89
C LEU A 232 4.62 -29.14 6.82
N GLY A 233 5.27 -29.19 8.00
CA GLY A 233 6.71 -29.39 8.10
C GLY A 233 7.13 -30.82 7.78
N GLN A 234 6.47 -31.82 8.37
CA GLN A 234 6.91 -33.21 8.27
C GLN A 234 6.25 -33.96 7.11
N ASP A 235 4.92 -33.90 6.96
CA ASP A 235 4.21 -34.71 5.95
C ASP A 235 4.26 -34.10 4.55
N TRP A 236 4.25 -32.77 4.47
CA TRP A 236 4.32 -32.03 3.20
C TRP A 236 5.74 -31.62 2.84
N ASN A 237 6.68 -31.72 3.78
CA ASN A 237 8.08 -31.30 3.64
C ASN A 237 8.27 -29.80 3.34
N ALA A 238 7.31 -28.92 3.65
CA ALA A 238 7.53 -27.48 3.57
C ALA A 238 8.64 -27.05 4.54
N ASN A 239 9.42 -26.01 4.21
CA ASN A 239 10.50 -25.51 5.06
C ASN A 239 10.31 -24.04 5.47
N LEU A 240 9.16 -23.46 5.15
CA LEU A 240 8.80 -22.09 5.44
C LEU A 240 7.32 -22.01 5.85
N ILE A 241 7.01 -21.11 6.78
CA ILE A 241 5.66 -20.62 7.04
C ILE A 241 5.72 -19.10 7.25
N ARG A 242 4.82 -18.34 6.62
CA ARG A 242 4.59 -16.92 6.92
C ARG A 242 3.46 -16.84 7.93
N TRP A 243 3.80 -16.47 9.16
CA TRP A 243 2.89 -16.43 10.29
C TRP A 243 2.28 -15.04 10.42
N GLN A 244 1.03 -14.92 9.97
CA GLN A 244 0.29 -13.65 10.00
C GLN A 244 -0.34 -13.39 11.37
N MET A 245 -0.11 -12.19 11.89
CA MET A 245 -0.86 -11.65 13.03
C MET A 245 -1.92 -10.69 12.49
N THR A 246 -3.15 -11.19 12.35
CA THR A 246 -4.24 -10.50 11.66
C THR A 246 -5.45 -10.25 12.57
N ARG A 247 -6.07 -9.07 12.46
CA ARG A 247 -7.33 -8.73 13.11
C ARG A 247 -8.15 -7.77 12.26
N SER A 248 -9.47 -7.97 12.22
CA SER A 248 -10.39 -7.06 11.52
C SER A 248 -10.04 -6.80 10.05
N TRP A 249 -9.42 -7.78 9.37
CA TRP A 249 -9.07 -7.65 7.96
C TRP A 249 -10.29 -7.33 7.09
N GLY A 250 -10.11 -6.44 6.12
CA GLY A 250 -11.19 -5.96 5.25
C GLY A 250 -12.19 -4.98 5.89
N LYS A 251 -11.97 -4.57 7.16
CA LYS A 251 -12.82 -3.55 7.82
C LYS A 251 -12.11 -2.20 7.88
N ALA A 252 -12.79 -1.16 7.43
CA ALA A 252 -12.32 0.22 7.54
C ALA A 252 -12.68 0.85 8.89
N ASN A 253 -11.87 1.81 9.33
CA ASN A 253 -12.11 2.68 10.49
C ASN A 253 -12.30 1.95 11.83
N VAL A 254 -11.71 0.76 11.98
CA VAL A 254 -11.70 -0.03 13.23
C VAL A 254 -10.27 -0.21 13.75
N GLY A 255 -10.14 -0.67 15.00
CA GLY A 255 -8.83 -0.97 15.59
C GLY A 255 -8.03 0.28 16.02
N ARG A 256 -8.74 1.35 16.39
CA ARG A 256 -8.18 2.67 16.76
C ARG A 256 -7.64 2.76 18.19
N ASP A 257 -8.08 1.88 19.08
CA ASP A 257 -7.63 1.86 20.48
C ASP A 257 -6.29 1.12 20.60
N LEU A 258 -5.25 1.85 21.03
CA LEU A 258 -3.89 1.31 21.18
C LEU A 258 -3.76 0.36 22.37
N ALA A 259 -4.53 0.53 23.45
CA ALA A 259 -4.47 -0.38 24.58
C ALA A 259 -5.08 -1.75 24.23
N ASP A 260 -6.16 -1.73 23.45
CA ASP A 260 -6.74 -2.93 22.86
C ASP A 260 -5.78 -3.59 21.85
N TYR A 261 -5.09 -2.79 21.03
CA TYR A 261 -4.08 -3.28 20.10
C TYR A 261 -2.89 -3.94 20.82
N ASP A 262 -2.39 -3.31 21.89
CA ASP A 262 -1.32 -3.85 22.74
C ASP A 262 -1.71 -5.18 23.40
N LYS A 263 -2.96 -5.30 23.83
CA LYS A 263 -3.45 -6.56 24.39
C LYS A 263 -3.50 -7.66 23.33
N TRP A 264 -4.03 -7.35 22.16
CA TRP A 264 -4.10 -8.30 21.05
C TRP A 264 -2.70 -8.74 20.60
N ILE A 265 -1.75 -7.81 20.43
CA ILE A 265 -0.40 -8.20 20.02
C ILE A 265 0.25 -9.12 21.07
N ASP A 266 0.05 -8.87 22.37
CA ASP A 266 0.60 -9.74 23.41
C ASP A 266 0.03 -11.18 23.35
N GLU A 267 -1.24 -11.34 23.00
CA GLU A 267 -1.88 -12.64 22.78
C GLU A 267 -1.28 -13.34 21.54
N GLU A 268 -1.12 -12.63 20.42
CA GLU A 268 -0.47 -13.15 19.20
C GLU A 268 0.98 -13.57 19.44
N LEU A 269 1.76 -12.78 20.20
CA LEU A 269 3.14 -13.12 20.52
C LEU A 269 3.23 -14.37 21.41
N ALA A 270 2.27 -14.57 22.33
CA ALA A 270 2.23 -15.78 23.15
C ALA A 270 1.90 -17.04 22.33
N ASP A 271 1.09 -16.91 21.29
CA ASP A 271 0.82 -18.02 20.36
C ASP A 271 1.99 -18.25 19.41
N LEU A 272 2.65 -17.19 18.93
CA LEU A 272 3.84 -17.28 18.10
C LEU A 272 5.02 -17.95 18.82
N ASP A 273 5.17 -17.83 20.13
CA ASP A 273 6.16 -18.62 20.87
C ASP A 273 5.95 -20.14 20.67
N LYS A 274 4.69 -20.59 20.71
CA LYS A 274 4.35 -22.01 20.52
C LYS A 274 4.61 -22.44 19.08
N VAL A 275 4.26 -21.57 18.13
CA VAL A 275 4.55 -21.76 16.70
C VAL A 275 6.05 -21.95 16.49
N LEU A 276 6.89 -21.09 17.06
CA LEU A 276 8.35 -21.15 16.86
C LEU A 276 8.95 -22.47 17.39
N GLU A 277 8.46 -22.98 18.52
CA GLU A 277 8.89 -24.28 19.05
C GLU A 277 8.48 -25.44 18.14
N SER A 278 7.23 -25.45 17.67
CA SER A 278 6.75 -26.46 16.70
C SER A 278 7.45 -26.36 15.35
N CYS A 279 7.70 -25.14 14.84
CA CYS A 279 8.43 -24.91 13.60
C CYS A 279 9.88 -25.40 13.69
N LYS A 280 10.56 -25.13 14.81
CA LYS A 280 11.88 -25.71 15.10
C LYS A 280 11.83 -27.23 15.11
N LYS A 281 10.81 -27.84 15.74
CA LYS A 281 10.63 -29.29 15.82
C LYS A 281 10.40 -29.93 14.45
N TYR A 282 9.65 -29.27 13.56
CA TYR A 282 9.23 -29.83 12.26
C TYR A 282 10.00 -29.27 11.05
N GLY A 283 11.08 -28.52 11.29
CA GLY A 283 11.97 -28.03 10.24
C GLY A 283 11.36 -26.94 9.37
N LEU A 284 10.67 -25.99 9.98
CA LEU A 284 10.10 -24.80 9.34
C LEU A 284 10.85 -23.55 9.79
N LYS A 285 11.25 -22.71 8.85
CA LYS A 285 11.55 -21.30 9.10
C LYS A 285 10.26 -20.50 9.20
N VAL A 286 10.29 -19.41 9.95
CA VAL A 286 9.14 -18.54 10.18
C VAL A 286 9.43 -17.13 9.70
N VAL A 287 8.54 -16.59 8.87
CA VAL A 287 8.39 -15.14 8.68
C VAL A 287 7.34 -14.65 9.67
N ILE A 288 7.67 -13.65 10.47
CA ILE A 288 6.72 -13.00 11.36
C ILE A 288 6.12 -11.82 10.60
N ASP A 289 4.83 -11.91 10.28
CA ASP A 289 4.09 -10.91 9.51
C ASP A 289 3.15 -10.11 10.41
N LEU A 290 3.40 -8.80 10.51
CA LEU A 290 2.45 -7.88 11.11
C LEU A 290 1.37 -7.50 10.10
N HIS A 291 0.35 -8.35 10.03
CA HIS A 291 -0.64 -8.27 8.97
C HIS A 291 -1.60 -7.07 9.13
N SER A 292 -1.94 -6.72 10.37
CA SER A 292 -2.87 -5.63 10.67
C SER A 292 -2.17 -4.42 11.30
N PRO A 293 -2.12 -3.25 10.64
CA PRO A 293 -1.41 -2.09 11.17
C PRO A 293 -2.09 -1.49 12.41
N PRO A 294 -1.33 -0.86 13.32
CA PRO A 294 -1.92 -0.06 14.39
C PRO A 294 -2.71 1.11 13.81
N GLY A 295 -3.88 1.39 14.39
CA GLY A 295 -4.82 2.37 13.86
C GLY A 295 -5.65 1.89 12.67
N GLY A 296 -5.37 0.70 12.12
CA GLY A 296 -6.14 0.10 11.04
C GLY A 296 -6.04 0.86 9.71
N ARG A 297 -7.07 0.69 8.88
CA ARG A 297 -7.18 1.27 7.54
C ARG A 297 -8.40 2.18 7.42
N TYR A 298 -8.34 3.14 6.51
CA TYR A 298 -9.49 3.96 6.09
C TYR A 298 -10.34 3.25 5.03
N ASP A 299 -11.43 3.88 4.60
CA ASP A 299 -12.36 3.32 3.60
C ASP A 299 -11.70 3.09 2.22
N ASP A 300 -10.66 3.87 1.89
CA ASP A 300 -9.83 3.70 0.70
C ASP A 300 -8.71 2.67 0.90
N SER A 301 -8.74 1.92 2.01
CA SER A 301 -7.73 0.95 2.44
C SER A 301 -6.36 1.51 2.81
N SER A 302 -6.18 2.83 2.77
CA SER A 302 -4.94 3.46 3.21
C SER A 302 -4.76 3.34 4.71
N MET A 303 -3.50 3.34 5.16
CA MET A 303 -3.17 3.03 6.55
C MET A 303 -3.19 4.30 7.42
N ALA A 304 -3.85 4.23 8.57
CA ALA A 304 -3.94 5.34 9.52
C ALA A 304 -2.56 5.87 9.94
N MET A 305 -1.57 4.99 10.09
CA MET A 305 -0.20 5.34 10.45
C MET A 305 0.57 6.18 9.41
N LEU A 306 0.01 6.42 8.22
CA LEU A 306 0.59 7.35 7.24
C LEU A 306 0.18 8.80 7.50
N THR A 307 -0.98 9.02 8.13
CA THR A 307 -1.52 10.36 8.37
C THR A 307 -1.65 10.73 9.84
N GLU A 308 -1.53 9.75 10.75
CA GLU A 308 -1.69 9.96 12.19
C GLU A 308 -0.44 9.54 12.95
N LYS A 309 0.26 10.54 13.53
CA LYS A 309 1.54 10.38 14.23
C LYS A 309 1.52 9.30 15.31
N ILE A 310 0.43 9.23 16.08
CA ILE A 310 0.30 8.30 17.20
C ILE A 310 0.40 6.83 16.75
N TYR A 311 -0.14 6.50 15.58
CA TYR A 311 -0.10 5.13 15.04
C TYR A 311 1.25 4.82 14.39
N GLN A 312 1.90 5.80 13.74
CA GLN A 312 3.26 5.64 13.20
C GLN A 312 4.28 5.37 14.31
N GLU A 313 4.22 6.14 15.40
CA GLU A 313 5.09 5.92 16.56
C GLU A 313 4.81 4.58 17.24
N HIS A 314 3.55 4.16 17.28
CA HIS A 314 3.18 2.88 17.86
C HIS A 314 3.65 1.70 17.00
N PHE A 315 3.58 1.80 15.67
CA PHE A 315 4.12 0.80 14.74
C PHE A 315 5.61 0.51 15.01
N VAL A 316 6.42 1.56 15.22
CA VAL A 316 7.84 1.40 15.56
C VAL A 316 8.00 0.70 16.92
N LYS A 317 7.21 1.07 17.94
CA LYS A 317 7.25 0.44 19.27
C LYS A 317 6.90 -1.05 19.24
N ILE A 318 5.92 -1.43 18.41
CA ILE A 318 5.52 -2.83 18.23
C ILE A 318 6.68 -3.63 17.62
N TRP A 319 7.38 -3.07 16.63
CA TRP A 319 8.56 -3.73 16.06
C TRP A 319 9.74 -3.83 17.02
N GLU A 320 9.98 -2.82 17.87
CA GLU A 320 10.95 -2.92 18.96
C GLU A 320 10.60 -4.05 19.93
N LYS A 321 9.31 -4.23 20.26
CA LYS A 321 8.80 -5.30 21.13
C LYS A 321 9.00 -6.68 20.50
N ILE A 322 8.64 -6.85 19.22
CA ILE A 322 8.81 -8.11 18.46
C ILE A 322 10.30 -8.47 18.36
N ALA A 323 11.15 -7.53 17.96
CA ALA A 323 12.59 -7.76 17.84
C ALA A 323 13.23 -8.10 19.19
N THR A 324 12.84 -7.40 20.27
CA THR A 324 13.36 -7.70 21.62
C THR A 324 13.04 -9.13 22.03
N ARG A 325 11.83 -9.61 21.70
CA ARG A 325 11.37 -10.95 22.06
C ARG A 325 12.07 -12.05 21.26
N TYR A 326 12.23 -11.87 19.95
CA TYR A 326 12.62 -12.96 19.05
C TYR A 326 14.04 -12.89 18.51
N LYS A 327 14.82 -11.86 18.84
CA LYS A 327 16.21 -11.77 18.40
C LYS A 327 16.98 -13.05 18.72
N GLY A 328 17.73 -13.53 17.73
CA GLY A 328 18.53 -14.76 17.86
C GLY A 328 17.73 -16.07 17.90
N ASN A 329 16.41 -16.05 17.71
CA ASN A 329 15.65 -17.30 17.57
C ASN A 329 15.95 -17.95 16.20
N PRO A 330 16.50 -19.17 16.17
CA PRO A 330 16.93 -19.81 14.92
C PRO A 330 15.77 -20.25 14.01
N ALA A 331 14.53 -20.34 14.51
CA ALA A 331 13.37 -20.63 13.68
C ALA A 331 12.94 -19.40 12.87
N VAL A 332 13.20 -18.19 13.35
CA VAL A 332 12.86 -16.95 12.64
C VAL A 332 13.81 -16.75 11.48
N TRP A 333 13.25 -16.62 10.27
CA TRP A 333 13.99 -16.20 9.09
C TRP A 333 13.97 -14.68 8.94
N GLY A 334 12.79 -14.07 9.10
CA GLY A 334 12.64 -12.65 8.88
C GLY A 334 11.41 -12.01 9.54
N TYR A 335 11.50 -10.70 9.65
CA TYR A 335 10.47 -9.79 10.11
C TYR A 335 9.85 -9.10 8.90
N ASP A 336 8.60 -9.45 8.61
CA ASP A 336 7.80 -8.83 7.57
C ASP A 336 7.00 -7.68 8.15
N LEU A 337 7.44 -6.46 7.82
CA LEU A 337 7.19 -5.29 8.64
C LEU A 337 5.73 -4.87 8.63
N ILE A 338 5.06 -5.00 7.50
CA ILE A 338 3.66 -4.64 7.35
C ILE A 338 3.09 -5.27 6.08
N ASN A 339 1.98 -5.96 6.22
CA ASN A 339 1.27 -6.54 5.08
C ASN A 339 0.53 -5.47 4.26
N GLU A 340 0.71 -5.59 2.95
CA GLU A 340 0.04 -4.88 1.86
C GLU A 340 -0.11 -3.37 2.12
N PRO A 341 1.00 -2.62 2.18
CA PRO A 341 0.95 -1.17 2.26
C PRO A 341 0.08 -0.58 1.15
N VAL A 342 -0.79 0.35 1.54
CA VAL A 342 -1.59 1.16 0.60
C VAL A 342 -1.46 2.61 1.00
N THR A 343 -0.92 3.42 0.09
CA THR A 343 -0.91 4.87 0.21
C THR A 343 -2.20 5.46 -0.36
N GLY A 344 -2.94 6.19 0.47
CA GLY A 344 -4.12 6.96 0.05
C GLY A 344 -3.73 8.41 -0.19
N GLU A 345 -4.04 9.26 0.78
CA GLU A 345 -3.51 10.62 0.84
C GLU A 345 -1.99 10.62 1.03
N LEU A 346 -1.34 11.73 0.65
CA LEU A 346 0.04 11.96 1.06
C LEU A 346 0.16 11.92 2.58
N SER A 347 1.25 11.35 3.08
CA SER A 347 1.58 11.40 4.50
C SER A 347 1.53 12.85 4.98
N THR A 348 1.00 13.04 6.19
CA THR A 348 0.93 14.37 6.80
C THR A 348 2.34 14.94 7.01
N ASP A 349 2.52 16.25 6.84
CA ASP A 349 3.81 16.91 7.00
C ASP A 349 4.54 16.46 8.28
N GLY A 350 5.76 15.95 8.10
CA GLY A 350 6.60 15.42 9.19
C GLY A 350 6.40 13.94 9.53
N LEU A 351 5.47 13.24 8.87
CA LEU A 351 5.32 11.79 8.95
C LEU A 351 5.98 11.10 7.76
N ALA A 352 6.50 9.90 8.01
CA ALA A 352 7.04 9.08 6.94
C ALA A 352 5.93 8.49 6.03
N ASP A 353 6.27 8.26 4.77
CA ASP A 353 5.44 7.53 3.80
C ASP A 353 5.54 6.01 4.01
N TYR A 354 4.85 5.22 3.17
CA TYR A 354 4.76 3.77 3.32
C TYR A 354 6.12 3.07 3.38
N LEU A 355 7.12 3.57 2.64
CA LEU A 355 8.48 3.01 2.65
C LEU A 355 9.27 3.55 3.83
N GLY A 356 9.15 4.84 4.12
CA GLY A 356 9.81 5.51 5.23
C GLY A 356 9.42 4.93 6.58
N ILE A 357 8.15 4.57 6.82
CA ILE A 357 7.73 3.92 8.08
C ILE A 357 8.38 2.55 8.25
N GLN A 358 8.53 1.78 7.17
CA GLN A 358 9.21 0.51 7.19
C GLN A 358 10.70 0.71 7.48
N VAL A 359 11.34 1.72 6.89
CA VAL A 359 12.72 2.10 7.20
C VAL A 359 12.89 2.54 8.65
N LEU A 360 11.95 3.31 9.21
CA LEU A 360 11.97 3.72 10.61
C LEU A 360 11.87 2.50 11.54
N ALA A 361 10.93 1.61 11.30
CA ALA A 361 10.78 0.37 12.07
C ALA A 361 12.02 -0.52 11.92
N ALA A 362 12.52 -0.73 10.70
CA ALA A 362 13.71 -1.54 10.45
C ALA A 362 14.96 -0.98 11.15
N LYS A 363 15.16 0.35 11.14
CA LYS A 363 16.27 1.00 11.86
C LYS A 363 16.12 0.87 13.37
N ALA A 364 14.89 0.89 13.90
CA ALA A 364 14.64 0.62 15.32
C ALA A 364 14.96 -0.85 15.67
N VAL A 365 14.48 -1.79 14.85
CA VAL A 365 14.81 -3.22 14.97
C VAL A 365 16.32 -3.43 14.94
N ARG A 366 17.05 -2.80 14.01
CA ARG A 366 18.51 -2.96 13.90
C ARG A 366 19.32 -2.48 15.11
N LYS A 367 18.74 -1.65 15.98
CA LYS A 367 19.36 -1.29 17.28
C LYS A 367 19.26 -2.42 18.31
N ILE A 368 18.33 -3.36 18.11
CA ILE A 368 18.00 -4.47 19.03
C ILE A 368 18.48 -5.81 18.47
N ASP A 369 18.24 -6.04 17.18
CA ASP A 369 18.58 -7.23 16.40
C ASP A 369 19.32 -6.83 15.11
N PRO A 370 20.66 -6.94 15.09
CA PRO A 370 21.45 -6.55 13.93
C PRO A 370 21.36 -7.53 12.76
N ASP A 371 20.87 -8.77 12.98
CA ASP A 371 21.13 -9.88 12.07
C ASP A 371 19.87 -10.41 11.36
N THR A 372 18.75 -10.59 12.07
CA THR A 372 17.52 -11.20 11.51
C THR A 372 17.05 -10.45 10.27
N THR A 373 16.63 -11.16 9.22
CA THR A 373 16.21 -10.53 7.96
C THR A 373 15.07 -9.55 8.18
N ILE A 374 15.15 -8.38 7.55
CA ILE A 374 14.01 -7.47 7.41
C ILE A 374 13.39 -7.72 6.04
N ILE A 375 12.09 -7.90 5.98
CA ILE A 375 11.33 -8.05 4.75
C ILE A 375 10.56 -6.74 4.52
N ILE A 376 10.73 -6.17 3.33
CA ILE A 376 10.10 -4.92 2.91
C ILE A 376 9.07 -5.21 1.82
N GLU A 377 7.84 -4.80 2.06
CA GLU A 377 6.75 -4.83 1.08
C GLU A 377 6.67 -3.51 0.31
N SER A 378 6.24 -3.63 -0.94
CA SER A 378 5.96 -2.52 -1.84
C SER A 378 4.56 -1.95 -1.62
N ASP A 379 4.29 -0.76 -2.16
CA ASP A 379 2.96 -0.14 -2.11
C ASP A 379 1.94 -0.90 -2.99
N SER A 380 0.70 -0.40 -3.04
CA SER A 380 -0.36 -0.91 -3.90
C SER A 380 -0.67 -2.40 -3.65
N TRP A 381 -0.83 -2.78 -2.38
CA TRP A 381 -1.09 -4.18 -1.98
C TRP A 381 0.07 -5.12 -2.35
N ASP A 382 1.29 -4.66 -2.12
CA ASP A 382 2.53 -5.36 -2.44
C ASP A 382 2.62 -5.84 -3.90
N SER A 383 2.09 -5.02 -4.82
CA SER A 383 1.96 -5.40 -6.21
C SER A 383 3.31 -5.35 -6.95
N PRO A 384 3.61 -6.31 -7.84
CA PRO A 384 4.74 -6.24 -8.76
C PRO A 384 4.87 -4.94 -9.54
N GLU A 385 3.76 -4.23 -9.79
CA GLU A 385 3.80 -2.92 -10.44
C GLU A 385 4.51 -1.85 -9.59
N ALA A 386 4.35 -1.89 -8.26
CA ALA A 386 4.97 -0.91 -7.36
C ALA A 386 6.50 -0.98 -7.39
N PHE A 387 7.07 -2.12 -7.79
CA PHE A 387 8.51 -2.24 -7.99
C PHE A 387 9.04 -1.28 -9.04
N THR A 388 8.25 -0.86 -10.03
CA THR A 388 8.69 0.08 -11.09
C THR A 388 9.29 1.38 -10.54
N TYR A 389 8.86 1.82 -9.36
CA TYR A 389 9.36 3.01 -8.67
C TYR A 389 9.97 2.73 -7.30
N LEU A 390 9.96 1.47 -6.83
CA LEU A 390 10.64 1.09 -5.59
C LEU A 390 12.15 1.25 -5.73
N GLU A 391 12.76 1.81 -4.69
CA GLU A 391 14.20 1.91 -4.52
C GLU A 391 14.66 1.07 -3.33
N PRO A 392 15.90 0.54 -3.35
CA PRO A 392 16.44 -0.16 -2.20
C PRO A 392 16.53 0.76 -0.98
N VAL A 393 16.16 0.23 0.18
CA VAL A 393 16.26 0.94 1.45
C VAL A 393 17.68 0.91 2.01
N ASP A 394 18.07 1.99 2.71
CA ASP A 394 19.33 2.08 3.46
C ASP A 394 19.23 1.34 4.81
N VAL A 395 19.08 0.01 4.73
CA VAL A 395 19.01 -0.93 5.86
C VAL A 395 19.74 -2.22 5.47
N LYS A 396 20.54 -2.78 6.39
CA LYS A 396 21.25 -4.05 6.16
C LYS A 396 20.31 -5.26 6.26
N ASN A 397 20.69 -6.34 5.56
CA ASN A 397 20.03 -7.64 5.64
C ASN A 397 18.54 -7.57 5.26
N VAL A 398 18.26 -7.01 4.09
CA VAL A 398 16.91 -6.79 3.56
C VAL A 398 16.60 -7.78 2.44
N VAL A 399 15.40 -8.34 2.48
CA VAL A 399 14.75 -9.05 1.38
C VAL A 399 13.51 -8.24 0.98
N TYR A 400 13.18 -8.20 -0.30
CA TYR A 400 11.99 -7.52 -0.79
C TYR A 400 10.90 -8.53 -1.12
N GLN A 401 9.67 -8.19 -0.79
CA GLN A 401 8.51 -9.04 -0.98
C GLN A 401 7.61 -8.50 -2.08
N ALA A 402 6.95 -9.40 -2.80
CA ALA A 402 5.86 -9.09 -3.72
C ALA A 402 4.73 -10.12 -3.54
N HIS A 403 3.48 -9.71 -3.78
CA HIS A 403 2.33 -10.59 -3.85
C HIS A 403 1.94 -10.88 -5.31
N MET A 404 1.50 -12.12 -5.59
CA MET A 404 1.12 -12.54 -6.94
C MET A 404 -0.32 -13.03 -6.98
N TYR A 405 -1.22 -12.08 -7.25
CA TYR A 405 -2.66 -12.34 -7.47
C TYR A 405 -3.15 -11.93 -8.85
N TYR A 406 -2.27 -11.48 -9.74
CA TYR A 406 -2.66 -11.13 -11.10
C TYR A 406 -2.96 -12.38 -11.94
N PRO A 407 -4.06 -12.40 -12.72
CA PRO A 407 -5.14 -11.41 -12.73
C PRO A 407 -6.11 -11.56 -11.55
N GLY A 408 -6.40 -10.47 -10.85
CA GLY A 408 -7.27 -10.51 -9.66
C GLY A 408 -8.67 -11.06 -9.93
N THR A 409 -9.24 -10.73 -11.09
CA THR A 409 -10.54 -11.26 -11.54
C THR A 409 -10.55 -12.77 -11.78
N PHE A 410 -9.38 -13.41 -11.86
CA PHE A 410 -9.26 -14.87 -11.93
C PHE A 410 -8.96 -15.48 -10.57
N THR A 411 -8.00 -14.93 -9.82
CA THR A 411 -7.58 -15.48 -8.53
C THR A 411 -8.65 -15.34 -7.44
N HIS A 412 -9.56 -14.37 -7.60
CA HIS A 412 -10.64 -14.03 -6.65
C HIS A 412 -12.05 -14.13 -7.25
N GLN A 413 -12.27 -14.97 -8.28
CA GLN A 413 -13.61 -15.15 -8.88
C GLN A 413 -14.66 -15.48 -7.81
N GLY A 414 -15.73 -14.70 -7.73
CA GLY A 414 -16.81 -14.91 -6.75
C GLY A 414 -16.43 -14.66 -5.30
N VAL A 415 -15.39 -13.84 -5.05
CA VAL A 415 -14.93 -13.39 -3.73
C VAL A 415 -15.14 -11.89 -3.59
N ASN A 416 -15.69 -11.44 -2.46
CA ASN A 416 -16.05 -10.04 -2.21
C ASN A 416 -16.93 -9.49 -3.35
N ASN A 417 -16.53 -8.38 -3.97
CA ASN A 417 -17.26 -7.75 -5.07
C ASN A 417 -16.85 -8.26 -6.46
N ASN A 418 -15.98 -9.28 -6.55
CA ASN A 418 -15.59 -9.84 -7.83
C ASN A 418 -16.74 -10.68 -8.43
N PRO A 419 -16.99 -10.58 -9.75
CA PRO A 419 -17.99 -11.41 -10.41
C PRO A 419 -17.74 -12.90 -10.19
N ASP A 420 -18.80 -13.67 -10.03
CA ASP A 420 -18.76 -15.15 -9.98
C ASP A 420 -18.80 -15.75 -11.41
N THR A 421 -18.55 -14.93 -12.43
CA THR A 421 -18.49 -15.38 -13.83
C THR A 421 -17.26 -16.26 -14.02
N PRO A 422 -17.40 -17.51 -14.49
CA PRO A 422 -16.27 -18.40 -14.63
C PRO A 422 -15.26 -17.91 -15.67
N VAL A 423 -13.99 -17.85 -15.27
CA VAL A 423 -12.85 -17.45 -16.09
C VAL A 423 -11.75 -18.51 -15.96
N SER A 424 -11.23 -18.98 -17.11
CA SER A 424 -10.18 -19.99 -17.17
C SER A 424 -8.79 -19.38 -17.37
N TYR A 425 -7.78 -20.05 -16.81
CA TYR A 425 -6.37 -19.84 -17.06
C TYR A 425 -5.70 -21.14 -17.56
N PRO A 426 -4.78 -21.07 -18.54
CA PRO A 426 -4.52 -19.91 -19.39
C PRO A 426 -5.76 -19.58 -20.25
N GLY A 427 -5.95 -18.31 -20.59
CA GLY A 427 -7.14 -17.89 -21.34
C GLY A 427 -7.32 -16.38 -21.43
N MET A 428 -8.43 -15.95 -22.04
CA MET A 428 -8.79 -14.55 -22.16
C MET A 428 -9.43 -14.05 -20.86
N ILE A 429 -8.79 -13.09 -20.19
CA ILE A 429 -9.22 -12.51 -18.92
C ILE A 429 -9.25 -10.99 -19.09
N ASN A 430 -10.40 -10.36 -18.85
CA ASN A 430 -10.62 -8.93 -19.10
C ASN A 430 -10.20 -8.46 -20.51
N GLY A 431 -10.48 -9.29 -21.51
CA GLY A 431 -10.15 -9.01 -22.91
C GLY A 431 -8.65 -9.13 -23.26
N LYS A 432 -7.81 -9.66 -22.37
CA LYS A 432 -6.38 -9.90 -22.61
C LYS A 432 -6.05 -11.38 -22.46
N MET A 433 -5.19 -11.89 -23.34
CA MET A 433 -4.65 -13.24 -23.19
C MET A 433 -3.77 -13.27 -21.94
N CYS A 434 -4.07 -14.19 -21.03
CA CYS A 434 -3.34 -14.45 -19.81
C CYS A 434 -2.84 -15.88 -19.83
N ASP A 435 -1.53 -16.03 -20.04
CA ASP A 435 -0.77 -17.26 -20.01
C ASP A 435 0.53 -17.04 -19.19
N LYS A 436 1.42 -18.03 -19.18
CA LYS A 436 2.68 -17.96 -18.42
C LYS A 436 3.53 -16.75 -18.79
N GLU A 437 3.57 -16.36 -20.07
CA GLU A 437 4.33 -15.19 -20.52
C GLU A 437 3.67 -13.88 -20.08
N ALA A 438 2.33 -13.83 -20.02
CA ALA A 438 1.64 -12.71 -19.40
C ALA A 438 1.98 -12.58 -17.90
N LEU A 439 2.06 -13.71 -17.16
CA LEU A 439 2.50 -13.69 -15.76
C LEU A 439 3.95 -13.21 -15.64
N ARG A 440 4.84 -13.72 -16.50
CA ARG A 440 6.25 -13.31 -16.55
C ARG A 440 6.39 -11.81 -16.80
N LYS A 441 5.62 -11.27 -17.74
CA LYS A 441 5.58 -9.83 -18.03
C LYS A 441 5.08 -9.01 -16.84
N TYR A 442 4.08 -9.51 -16.12
CA TYR A 442 3.56 -8.84 -14.92
C TYR A 442 4.60 -8.80 -13.78
N LEU A 443 5.39 -9.87 -13.62
CA LEU A 443 6.48 -9.98 -12.64
C LEU A 443 7.78 -9.29 -13.08
N GLN A 444 7.86 -8.78 -14.30
CA GLN A 444 9.07 -8.19 -14.87
C GLN A 444 9.62 -7.02 -14.03
N PRO A 445 8.82 -6.09 -13.49
CA PRO A 445 9.37 -4.99 -12.71
C PRO A 445 10.12 -5.44 -11.44
N VAL A 446 9.66 -6.54 -10.82
CA VAL A 446 10.30 -7.19 -9.66
C VAL A 446 11.62 -7.83 -10.10
N ARG A 447 11.63 -8.53 -11.24
CA ARG A 447 12.84 -9.13 -11.81
C ARG A 447 13.88 -8.07 -12.19
N ASP A 448 13.45 -6.96 -12.77
CA ASP A 448 14.32 -5.84 -13.11
C ASP A 448 14.92 -5.21 -11.85
N PHE A 449 14.12 -5.04 -10.79
CA PHE A 449 14.60 -4.56 -9.50
C PHE A 449 15.65 -5.50 -8.89
N GLN A 450 15.35 -6.80 -8.86
CA GLN A 450 16.25 -7.84 -8.38
C GLN A 450 17.61 -7.77 -9.08
N LEU A 451 17.62 -7.73 -10.40
CA LEU A 451 18.84 -7.73 -11.21
C LEU A 451 19.62 -6.42 -11.11
N ALA A 452 18.92 -5.28 -11.10
CA ALA A 452 19.55 -3.97 -11.02
C ALA A 452 20.29 -3.76 -9.70
N TYR A 453 19.71 -4.24 -8.59
CA TYR A 453 20.22 -3.96 -7.25
C TYR A 453 20.87 -5.17 -6.57
N ASN A 454 20.90 -6.33 -7.22
CA ASN A 454 21.42 -7.58 -6.69
C ASN A 454 20.84 -7.92 -5.30
N VAL A 455 19.52 -7.86 -5.20
CA VAL A 455 18.75 -8.16 -3.98
C VAL A 455 18.02 -9.49 -4.13
N HIS A 456 17.59 -10.07 -3.02
CA HIS A 456 16.77 -11.27 -3.03
C HIS A 456 15.28 -10.92 -2.94
N ILE A 457 14.46 -11.74 -3.60
CA ILE A 457 13.01 -11.56 -3.67
C ILE A 457 12.32 -12.75 -3.01
N TYR A 458 11.27 -12.44 -2.27
CA TYR A 458 10.35 -13.38 -1.65
C TYR A 458 8.92 -13.11 -2.18
N ILE A 459 8.21 -14.14 -2.61
CA ILE A 459 6.78 -14.02 -2.93
C ILE A 459 5.97 -14.40 -1.69
N GLY A 460 5.49 -13.39 -0.99
CA GLY A 460 4.79 -13.53 0.29
C GLY A 460 3.50 -14.31 0.18
N GLU A 461 2.76 -14.01 -0.88
CA GLU A 461 1.44 -14.56 -1.11
C GLU A 461 1.19 -14.77 -2.60
N PHE A 462 0.62 -15.91 -2.94
CA PHE A 462 0.03 -16.17 -4.25
C PHE A 462 -1.00 -17.28 -4.15
N SER A 463 -2.09 -17.18 -4.91
CA SER A 463 -3.10 -18.24 -4.99
C SER A 463 -4.04 -18.10 -6.17
N ALA A 464 -4.91 -19.10 -6.32
CA ALA A 464 -6.08 -19.04 -7.17
C ALA A 464 -7.24 -19.80 -6.52
N ILE A 465 -8.45 -19.30 -6.76
CA ILE A 465 -9.68 -19.86 -6.20
C ILE A 465 -9.86 -21.34 -6.60
N ARG A 466 -10.29 -22.18 -5.66
CA ARG A 466 -10.42 -23.63 -5.90
C ARG A 466 -11.51 -24.01 -6.91
N TRP A 467 -12.51 -23.16 -7.08
CA TRP A 467 -13.62 -23.35 -8.03
C TRP A 467 -13.37 -22.73 -9.40
N ALA A 468 -12.12 -22.33 -9.71
CA ALA A 468 -11.77 -21.96 -11.07
C ALA A 468 -12.07 -23.14 -12.03
N PRO A 469 -12.56 -22.88 -13.26
CA PRO A 469 -12.98 -23.95 -14.17
C PRO A 469 -11.86 -24.93 -14.53
N GLY A 470 -12.18 -26.22 -14.60
CA GLY A 470 -11.25 -27.27 -14.99
C GLY A 470 -9.97 -27.26 -14.14
N ASP A 471 -8.82 -27.43 -14.79
CA ASP A 471 -7.50 -27.41 -14.14
C ASP A 471 -6.90 -26.00 -14.06
N SER A 472 -7.69 -24.93 -14.22
CA SER A 472 -7.14 -23.58 -14.33
C SER A 472 -6.35 -23.12 -13.11
N ALA A 473 -6.85 -23.38 -11.90
CA ALA A 473 -6.11 -23.05 -10.68
C ALA A 473 -4.79 -23.85 -10.60
N TYR A 474 -4.80 -25.13 -10.99
CA TYR A 474 -3.59 -25.95 -11.04
C TYR A 474 -2.56 -25.37 -12.04
N ASN A 475 -2.99 -25.05 -13.27
CA ASN A 475 -2.10 -24.50 -14.30
C ASN A 475 -1.50 -23.16 -13.88
N TYR A 476 -2.31 -22.29 -13.26
CA TYR A 476 -1.85 -20.99 -12.74
C TYR A 476 -0.78 -21.15 -11.66
N LEU A 477 -1.03 -22.00 -10.66
CA LEU A 477 -0.08 -22.24 -9.58
C LEU A 477 1.22 -22.86 -10.10
N LYS A 478 1.12 -23.81 -11.03
CA LYS A 478 2.29 -24.43 -11.67
C LYS A 478 3.15 -23.38 -12.37
N ASP A 479 2.53 -22.53 -13.19
CA ASP A 479 3.23 -21.50 -13.96
C ASP A 479 3.88 -20.45 -13.05
N CYS A 480 3.18 -20.01 -12.00
CA CYS A 480 3.74 -19.08 -11.00
C CYS A 480 4.97 -19.68 -10.32
N ILE A 481 4.86 -20.90 -9.77
CA ILE A 481 5.96 -21.55 -9.05
C ILE A 481 7.15 -21.77 -10.00
N GLU A 482 6.92 -22.22 -11.24
CA GLU A 482 8.00 -22.39 -12.22
C GLU A 482 8.74 -21.07 -12.50
N ILE A 483 8.04 -19.93 -12.58
CA ILE A 483 8.68 -18.61 -12.75
C ILE A 483 9.48 -18.24 -11.50
N PHE A 484 8.92 -18.42 -10.30
CA PHE A 484 9.61 -18.10 -9.04
C PHE A 484 10.90 -18.91 -8.89
N GLU A 485 10.85 -20.19 -9.23
CA GLU A 485 12.00 -21.10 -9.18
C GLU A 485 13.07 -20.72 -10.21
N GLU A 486 12.66 -20.35 -11.43
CA GLU A 486 13.55 -19.87 -12.48
C GLU A 486 14.28 -18.57 -12.08
N TYR A 487 13.55 -17.63 -11.47
CA TYR A 487 14.11 -16.35 -11.01
C TYR A 487 14.85 -16.44 -9.68
N GLY A 488 14.72 -17.60 -9.05
CA GLY A 488 15.40 -17.93 -7.82
C GLY A 488 14.80 -17.23 -6.61
N TRP A 489 13.48 -17.09 -6.55
CA TRP A 489 12.71 -16.44 -5.48
C TRP A 489 12.17 -17.47 -4.49
N ASP A 490 12.19 -17.12 -3.21
CA ASP A 490 11.46 -17.89 -2.19
C ASP A 490 9.97 -17.58 -2.28
N TRP A 491 9.11 -18.44 -1.74
CA TRP A 491 7.67 -18.23 -1.86
C TRP A 491 6.84 -18.92 -0.78
N SER A 492 5.69 -18.33 -0.47
CA SER A 492 4.64 -18.87 0.39
C SER A 492 3.29 -18.91 -0.33
N TYR A 493 2.71 -20.11 -0.43
CA TYR A 493 1.37 -20.29 -0.98
C TYR A 493 0.29 -19.80 -0.02
N HIS A 494 -0.64 -18.98 -0.51
CA HIS A 494 -1.81 -18.53 0.25
C HIS A 494 -2.99 -19.48 -0.06
N ALA A 495 -3.59 -20.20 0.88
CA ALA A 495 -3.19 -20.37 2.28
C ALA A 495 -3.40 -21.80 2.77
N PHE A 496 -2.65 -22.15 3.81
CA PHE A 496 -2.76 -23.42 4.51
C PHE A 496 -3.72 -23.29 5.70
N ARG A 497 -4.91 -23.90 5.57
CA ARG A 497 -5.95 -23.98 6.62
C ARG A 497 -6.41 -22.65 7.23
N GLU A 498 -6.18 -21.55 6.53
CA GLU A 498 -6.72 -20.23 6.86
C GLU A 498 -8.15 -20.07 6.32
N TRP A 499 -8.32 -20.27 5.01
CA TRP A 499 -9.59 -20.12 4.31
C TRP A 499 -9.79 -21.19 3.24
N ASN A 500 -10.98 -21.77 3.19
CA ASN A 500 -11.28 -22.89 2.31
C ASN A 500 -11.28 -22.52 0.82
N GLY A 501 -11.49 -21.26 0.45
CA GLY A 501 -11.52 -20.85 -0.97
C GLY A 501 -10.18 -20.97 -1.68
N TRP A 502 -9.08 -20.85 -0.93
CA TRP A 502 -7.72 -21.03 -1.41
C TRP A 502 -7.02 -22.26 -0.82
N SER A 503 -7.67 -23.06 0.01
CA SER A 503 -7.02 -24.29 0.48
C SER A 503 -6.90 -25.33 -0.65
N VAL A 504 -5.71 -25.94 -0.77
CA VAL A 504 -5.46 -27.07 -1.68
C VAL A 504 -6.07 -28.38 -1.18
N GLU A 505 -6.46 -28.44 0.10
CA GLU A 505 -7.05 -29.65 0.71
C GLU A 505 -8.54 -29.82 0.34
N TYR A 506 -9.13 -28.86 -0.38
CA TYR A 506 -10.55 -28.85 -0.75
C TYR A 506 -10.73 -29.02 -2.26
N GLY A 507 -11.80 -29.73 -2.65
CA GLY A 507 -12.19 -29.96 -4.05
C GLY A 507 -12.69 -28.68 -4.74
N PRO A 508 -13.14 -28.75 -6.00
CA PRO A 508 -13.54 -27.54 -6.74
C PRO A 508 -14.96 -27.05 -6.45
N ASP A 509 -15.80 -27.81 -5.74
CA ASP A 509 -17.17 -27.39 -5.42
C ASP A 509 -17.16 -26.30 -4.32
N LYS A 510 -17.44 -25.06 -4.72
CA LYS A 510 -17.54 -23.88 -3.84
C LYS A 510 -18.49 -24.09 -2.66
N ASN A 511 -19.51 -24.94 -2.80
CA ASN A 511 -20.51 -25.19 -1.76
C ASN A 511 -20.13 -26.33 -0.81
N ASP A 512 -19.12 -27.14 -1.15
CA ASP A 512 -18.61 -28.17 -0.26
C ASP A 512 -17.55 -27.60 0.68
N ASN A 513 -17.86 -27.58 1.97
CA ASN A 513 -16.97 -27.09 3.03
C ASN A 513 -16.24 -28.21 3.77
N ASN A 514 -16.17 -29.41 3.19
CA ASN A 514 -15.37 -30.51 3.70
C ASN A 514 -14.06 -30.66 2.91
N PRO A 515 -12.95 -31.06 3.55
CA PRO A 515 -11.76 -31.48 2.85
C PRO A 515 -12.06 -32.59 1.84
N ALA A 516 -11.33 -32.60 0.73
CA ALA A 516 -11.45 -33.62 -0.28
C ALA A 516 -11.10 -35.00 0.32
N LYS A 517 -11.87 -36.03 -0.06
CA LYS A 517 -11.61 -37.42 0.38
C LYS A 517 -10.29 -37.97 -0.15
N GLU A 518 -9.87 -37.45 -1.29
CA GLU A 518 -8.62 -37.78 -1.94
C GLU A 518 -7.80 -36.52 -2.16
N GLN A 519 -6.49 -36.70 -2.23
CA GLN A 519 -5.56 -35.62 -2.46
C GLN A 519 -5.82 -34.92 -3.81
N THR A 520 -6.01 -33.60 -3.77
CA THR A 520 -6.28 -32.80 -4.95
C THR A 520 -5.04 -32.67 -5.85
N THR A 521 -5.24 -32.31 -7.13
CA THR A 521 -4.14 -32.02 -8.05
C THR A 521 -3.29 -30.83 -7.59
N ARG A 522 -3.91 -29.81 -6.98
CA ARG A 522 -3.22 -28.63 -6.43
C ARG A 522 -2.37 -28.99 -5.20
N GLU A 523 -2.87 -29.88 -4.35
CA GLU A 523 -2.09 -30.35 -3.19
C GLU A 523 -0.88 -31.19 -3.64
N LYS A 524 -1.07 -32.07 -4.63
CA LYS A 524 0.02 -32.83 -5.26
C LYS A 524 1.10 -31.91 -5.80
N LEU A 525 0.71 -30.88 -6.55
CA LEU A 525 1.63 -29.88 -7.10
C LEU A 525 2.49 -29.23 -6.02
N LEU A 526 1.90 -28.75 -4.92
CA LEU A 526 2.67 -28.13 -3.84
C LEU A 526 3.66 -29.12 -3.21
N LYS A 527 3.21 -30.34 -2.92
CA LYS A 527 4.07 -31.37 -2.32
C LYS A 527 5.20 -31.82 -3.25
N GLU A 528 5.02 -31.82 -4.56
CA GLU A 528 6.10 -32.07 -5.53
C GLU A 528 7.21 -31.02 -5.43
N TRP A 529 6.85 -29.75 -5.23
CA TRP A 529 7.83 -28.69 -5.02
C TRP A 529 8.44 -28.72 -3.62
N PHE A 530 7.64 -28.99 -2.59
CA PHE A 530 8.13 -29.13 -1.22
C PHE A 530 9.03 -30.36 -1.04
N ALA A 531 8.86 -31.42 -1.84
CA ALA A 531 9.78 -32.56 -1.83
C ALA A 531 11.24 -32.17 -2.19
N LYS A 532 11.44 -31.01 -2.83
CA LYS A 532 12.77 -30.46 -3.14
C LYS A 532 13.38 -29.65 -1.99
N ASN A 533 12.65 -29.47 -0.89
CA ASN A 533 13.14 -28.71 0.26
C ASN A 533 14.19 -29.47 1.04
N GLN A 534 15.16 -28.70 1.53
CA GLN A 534 16.05 -29.10 2.61
C GLN A 534 15.55 -28.47 3.90
N LYS A 535 15.70 -29.19 5.02
CA LYS A 535 15.31 -28.68 6.34
C LYS A 535 16.37 -27.71 6.90
N PRO A 536 15.95 -26.64 7.60
CA PRO A 536 16.83 -25.65 8.21
C PRO A 536 17.67 -26.18 9.37
#